data_AF-A0A838D3A6-F1
#
_entry.id   AF-A0A838D3A6-F1
#
_cell.length_a   1.000
_cell.length_b   1.000
_cell.length_c   1.000
_cell.angle_alpha   90.00
_cell.angle_beta   90.00
_cell.angle_gamma   90.00
#
_symmetry.space_group_name_H-M   'P 1'
#
loop_
_entity.id
_entity.type
_entity.pdbx_description
1 polymer ?
#
loop_
_entity_poly.entity_id
_entity_poly.type
_entity_poly.pdbx_seq_one_letter_code
_entity_poly.pdbx_strand_id
1 'polypeptide(L)'
;MRRTFLLFALSLVATLLFAVPASANLQAILEDLRADGAIDPCAHTGDELRAALEDIGPDVDQYAPEFPALIKDALAARAGGACSQGGGDSGGGGDGGGSGGGGSTGGGASGGGGSSAAGGDGGGSASASGSVEGQGATPTPDIPLTASPAVLQETVPGAAPAATTTQASDAPAPVLLLALLGGLVALGAAAWALARWWAFEPRWLVGTRHACTEAGYRASATWAEFSDWLRLGR
;
A
#
# COMPACT_ATOMS: atom_id res chain seq x y z
N MET A 1 2.71 36.36 -28.43
CA MET A 1 3.62 35.19 -28.46
C MET A 1 4.31 34.93 -27.11
N ARG A 2 5.07 35.85 -26.49
CA ARG A 2 5.75 35.55 -25.19
C ARG A 2 4.84 35.07 -24.05
N ARG A 3 3.61 35.60 -23.92
CA ARG A 3 2.64 35.17 -22.88
C ARG A 3 2.09 33.75 -23.08
N THR A 4 1.80 33.35 -24.33
CA THR A 4 1.19 32.03 -24.60
C THR A 4 2.15 30.88 -24.34
N PHE A 5 3.46 31.07 -24.62
CA PHE A 5 4.48 30.06 -24.35
C PHE A 5 4.69 29.83 -22.84
N LEU A 6 4.63 30.90 -22.04
CA LEU A 6 4.78 30.83 -20.58
C LEU A 6 3.59 30.10 -19.94
N LEU A 7 2.36 30.35 -20.42
CA LEU A 7 1.17 29.62 -19.98
C LEU A 7 1.23 28.12 -20.36
N PHE A 8 1.75 27.77 -21.54
CA PHE A 8 1.92 26.37 -21.94
C PHE A 8 2.96 25.64 -21.08
N ALA A 9 4.11 26.26 -20.81
CA ALA A 9 5.14 25.68 -19.94
C ALA A 9 4.65 25.49 -18.50
N LEU A 10 3.91 26.47 -17.95
CA LEU A 10 3.37 26.40 -16.59
C LEU A 10 2.23 25.36 -16.49
N SER A 11 1.42 25.21 -17.54
CA SER A 11 0.43 24.13 -17.67
C SER A 11 1.09 22.75 -17.65
N LEU A 12 2.16 22.56 -18.44
CA LEU A 12 2.87 21.27 -18.51
C LEU A 12 3.51 20.86 -17.17
N VAL A 13 4.09 21.83 -16.45
CA VAL A 13 4.67 21.60 -15.11
C VAL A 13 3.56 21.32 -14.09
N ALA A 14 2.42 22.02 -14.16
CA ALA A 14 1.28 21.75 -13.30
C ALA A 14 0.71 20.34 -13.54
N THR A 15 0.59 19.87 -14.78
CA THR A 15 0.10 18.50 -15.07
C THR A 15 1.08 17.43 -14.60
N LEU A 16 2.40 17.66 -14.64
CA LEU A 16 3.38 16.72 -14.07
C LEU A 16 3.31 16.61 -12.54
N LEU A 17 2.90 17.67 -11.84
CA LEU A 17 2.81 17.70 -10.37
C LEU A 17 1.55 17.00 -9.80
N PHE A 18 0.54 16.73 -10.64
CA PHE A 18 -0.70 16.06 -10.23
C PHE A 18 -0.75 14.57 -10.58
N ALA A 19 0.31 14.00 -11.16
CA ALA A 19 0.45 12.56 -11.36
C ALA A 19 0.89 11.84 -10.06
N VAL A 20 0.11 12.02 -8.98
CA VAL A 20 0.25 11.20 -7.76
C VAL A 20 -0.37 9.83 -8.07
N PRO A 21 0.35 8.71 -7.88
CA PRO A 21 -0.25 7.39 -8.04
C PRO A 21 -1.39 7.23 -7.03
N ALA A 22 -2.51 6.66 -7.46
CA ALA A 22 -3.75 6.60 -6.68
C ALA A 22 -3.72 5.50 -5.59
N SER A 23 -2.77 5.58 -4.65
CA SER A 23 -2.70 4.71 -3.46
C SER A 23 -3.75 5.03 -2.38
N ALA A 24 -4.61 6.02 -2.61
CA ALA A 24 -5.58 6.52 -1.64
C ALA A 24 -6.64 5.48 -1.20
N ASN A 25 -6.91 4.47 -2.03
CA ASN A 25 -8.05 3.57 -1.82
C ASN A 25 -7.73 2.35 -0.94
N LEU A 26 -6.46 1.95 -0.81
CA LEU A 26 -6.08 0.88 0.13
C LEU A 26 -6.36 1.28 1.58
N GLN A 27 -6.15 2.57 1.92
CA GLN A 27 -6.44 3.07 3.27
C GLN A 27 -7.93 2.96 3.61
N ALA A 28 -8.82 3.28 2.66
CA ALA A 28 -10.26 3.14 2.87
C ALA A 28 -10.68 1.67 3.10
N ILE A 29 -10.15 0.73 2.30
CA ILE A 29 -10.40 -0.72 2.47
C ILE A 29 -9.89 -1.23 3.84
N LEU A 30 -8.74 -0.72 4.29
CA LEU A 30 -8.17 -1.07 5.59
C LEU A 30 -8.88 -0.39 6.77
N GLU A 31 -9.50 0.77 6.58
CA GLU A 31 -10.36 1.40 7.59
C GLU A 31 -11.70 0.67 7.73
N ASP A 32 -12.31 0.25 6.62
CA ASP A 32 -13.51 -0.58 6.57
C ASP A 32 -13.27 -1.91 7.33
N LEU A 33 -12.22 -2.65 6.95
CA LEU A 33 -11.80 -3.88 7.63
C LEU A 33 -11.49 -3.70 9.12
N ARG A 34 -10.99 -2.53 9.54
CA ARG A 34 -10.76 -2.23 10.96
C ARG A 34 -12.03 -1.87 11.73
N ALA A 35 -13.09 -1.46 11.04
CA ALA A 35 -14.34 -1.04 11.67
C ALA A 35 -15.17 -2.25 12.13
N ASP A 36 -15.31 -3.29 11.29
CA ASP A 36 -16.15 -4.46 11.57
C ASP A 36 -15.51 -5.83 11.31
N GLY A 37 -14.31 -5.89 10.72
CA GLY A 37 -13.61 -7.12 10.36
C GLY A 37 -14.01 -7.72 9.00
N ALA A 38 -14.82 -7.02 8.22
CA ALA A 38 -15.23 -7.40 6.86
C ALA A 38 -14.83 -6.31 5.85
N ILE A 39 -15.07 -6.56 4.56
CA ILE A 39 -14.94 -5.54 3.51
C ILE A 39 -16.31 -5.43 2.85
N ASP A 40 -16.94 -4.25 2.91
CA ASP A 40 -18.20 -4.00 2.23
C ASP A 40 -17.95 -4.05 0.71
N PRO A 41 -18.50 -5.06 -0.01
CA PRO A 41 -18.31 -5.20 -1.45
C PRO A 41 -18.92 -4.05 -2.26
N CYS A 42 -19.72 -3.19 -1.63
CA CYS A 42 -20.48 -2.12 -2.23
C CYS A 42 -19.93 -0.73 -1.91
N ALA A 43 -19.19 -0.56 -0.82
CA ALA A 43 -18.47 0.68 -0.49
C ALA A 43 -17.28 0.95 -1.43
N HIS A 44 -16.53 -0.10 -1.78
CA HIS A 44 -15.37 -0.04 -2.69
C HIS A 44 -15.75 -0.47 -4.10
N THR A 45 -15.07 -0.01 -5.15
CA THR A 45 -15.30 -0.46 -6.54
C THR A 45 -14.57 -1.77 -6.87
N GLY A 46 -15.01 -2.46 -7.93
CA GLY A 46 -14.40 -3.73 -8.33
C GLY A 46 -12.97 -3.59 -8.85
N ASP A 47 -12.63 -2.40 -9.38
CA ASP A 47 -11.28 -2.11 -9.85
C ASP A 47 -10.36 -1.75 -8.69
N GLU A 48 -10.86 -1.06 -7.66
CA GLU A 48 -10.12 -0.81 -6.41
C GLU A 48 -9.80 -2.09 -5.64
N LEU A 49 -10.74 -3.02 -5.54
CA LEU A 49 -10.50 -4.34 -4.91
C LEU A 49 -9.46 -5.16 -5.67
N ARG A 50 -9.40 -5.06 -7.01
CA ARG A 50 -8.35 -5.74 -7.80
C ARG A 50 -6.99 -5.04 -7.69
N ALA A 51 -6.96 -3.70 -7.72
CA ALA A 51 -5.75 -2.93 -7.50
C ALA A 51 -5.16 -3.18 -6.10
N ALA A 52 -6.02 -3.28 -5.07
CA ALA A 52 -5.61 -3.67 -3.72
C ALA A 52 -4.97 -5.08 -3.70
N LEU A 53 -5.55 -6.06 -4.42
CA LEU A 53 -4.96 -7.40 -4.58
C LEU A 53 -3.60 -7.41 -5.29
N GLU A 54 -3.35 -6.46 -6.20
CA GLU A 54 -2.07 -6.31 -6.90
C GLU A 54 -1.02 -5.56 -6.05
N ASP A 55 -1.46 -4.69 -5.11
CA ASP A 55 -0.60 -3.91 -4.20
C ASP A 55 -0.25 -4.66 -2.89
N ILE A 56 -0.85 -5.84 -2.65
CA ILE A 56 -0.47 -6.76 -1.55
C ILE A 56 0.94 -7.30 -1.81
N GLY A 57 1.93 -6.62 -1.23
CA GLY A 57 3.30 -7.10 -1.18
C GLY A 57 3.44 -8.38 -0.33
N PRO A 58 4.48 -9.21 -0.56
CA PRO A 58 4.66 -10.52 0.08
C PRO A 58 4.85 -10.47 1.62
N ASP A 59 5.05 -9.29 2.20
CA ASP A 59 5.07 -9.11 3.65
C ASP A 59 3.65 -9.18 4.25
N VAL A 60 2.61 -8.72 3.54
CA VAL A 60 1.23 -8.70 4.05
C VAL A 60 0.69 -10.13 4.22
N ASP A 61 1.02 -11.04 3.30
CA ASP A 61 0.67 -12.46 3.40
C ASP A 61 1.23 -13.14 4.68
N GLN A 62 2.33 -12.62 5.26
CA GLN A 62 2.88 -13.15 6.51
C GLN A 62 2.15 -12.64 7.77
N TYR A 63 1.49 -11.48 7.69
CA TYR A 63 0.86 -10.82 8.83
C TYR A 63 -0.67 -10.88 8.83
N ALA A 64 -1.30 -11.04 7.66
CA ALA A 64 -2.75 -11.13 7.47
C ALA A 64 -3.12 -12.06 6.29
N PRO A 65 -2.84 -13.37 6.37
CA PRO A 65 -3.09 -14.34 5.28
C PRO A 65 -4.58 -14.46 4.88
N GLU A 66 -5.50 -14.00 5.73
CA GLU A 66 -6.94 -13.90 5.46
C GLU A 66 -7.32 -12.71 4.56
N PHE A 67 -6.53 -11.63 4.52
CA PHE A 67 -6.88 -10.40 3.80
C PHE A 67 -7.07 -10.60 2.28
N PRO A 68 -6.22 -11.36 1.56
CA PRO A 68 -6.45 -11.68 0.15
C PRO A 68 -7.70 -12.54 -0.09
N ALA A 69 -8.19 -13.28 0.92
CA ALA A 69 -9.42 -14.06 0.81
C ALA A 69 -10.65 -13.15 0.95
N LEU A 70 -10.65 -12.25 1.95
CA LEU A 70 -11.74 -11.28 2.16
C LEU A 70 -11.98 -10.38 0.94
N ILE A 71 -10.91 -9.91 0.28
CA ILE A 71 -11.05 -9.13 -0.98
C ILE A 71 -11.66 -9.97 -2.12
N LYS A 72 -11.29 -11.25 -2.22
CA LYS A 72 -11.84 -12.16 -3.24
C LYS A 72 -13.31 -12.47 -2.98
N ASP A 73 -13.69 -12.65 -1.72
CA ASP A 73 -15.07 -12.86 -1.30
C ASP A 73 -15.92 -11.60 -1.54
N ALA A 74 -15.39 -10.39 -1.28
CA ALA A 74 -16.05 -9.14 -1.62
C ALA A 74 -16.24 -8.97 -3.15
N LEU A 75 -15.22 -9.30 -3.95
CA LEU A 75 -15.34 -9.34 -5.42
C LEU A 75 -16.38 -10.36 -5.89
N ALA A 76 -16.44 -11.54 -5.28
CA ALA A 76 -17.43 -12.57 -5.59
C ALA A 76 -18.85 -12.15 -5.20
N ALA A 77 -19.04 -11.52 -4.03
CA ALA A 77 -20.31 -10.98 -3.57
C ALA A 77 -20.84 -9.88 -4.50
N ARG A 78 -19.97 -8.95 -4.94
CA ARG A 78 -20.33 -7.98 -5.99
C ARG A 78 -20.71 -8.70 -7.30
N ALA A 79 -19.93 -9.67 -7.76
CA ALA A 79 -20.20 -10.39 -9.00
C ALA A 79 -21.52 -11.18 -8.95
N GLY A 80 -21.90 -11.68 -7.77
CA GLY A 80 -23.20 -12.27 -7.47
C GLY A 80 -24.36 -11.27 -7.38
N GLY A 81 -24.09 -9.96 -7.50
CA GLY A 81 -25.11 -8.91 -7.53
C GLY A 81 -25.51 -8.35 -6.16
N ALA A 82 -24.76 -8.60 -5.09
CA ALA A 82 -25.08 -8.09 -3.75
C ALA A 82 -25.33 -6.57 -3.74
N CYS A 83 -24.52 -5.82 -4.50
CA CYS A 83 -24.63 -4.35 -4.61
C CYS A 83 -25.72 -3.85 -5.56
N SER A 84 -26.40 -4.75 -6.28
CA SER A 84 -27.60 -4.41 -7.04
C SER A 84 -28.85 -4.40 -6.15
N GLN A 85 -28.77 -4.98 -4.95
CA GLN A 85 -29.92 -5.25 -4.07
C GLN A 85 -30.24 -4.08 -3.11
N GLY A 86 -30.13 -2.84 -3.59
CA GLY A 86 -30.86 -1.69 -3.04
C GLY A 86 -30.04 -0.63 -2.31
N GLY A 87 -30.16 0.61 -2.78
CA GLY A 87 -30.00 1.81 -1.93
C GLY A 87 -31.21 2.00 -1.03
N GLY A 88 -31.48 1.01 -0.17
CA GLY A 88 -32.58 0.98 0.79
C GLY A 88 -32.01 0.76 2.19
N ASP A 89 -31.95 1.84 2.94
CA ASP A 89 -31.66 1.97 4.38
C ASP A 89 -31.06 0.74 5.10
N SER A 90 -29.79 0.84 5.46
CA SER A 90 -29.12 0.02 6.49
C SER A 90 -29.66 0.36 7.90
N GLY A 91 -30.96 0.17 8.07
CA GLY A 91 -31.74 0.46 9.26
C GLY A 91 -31.78 -0.69 10.26
N GLY A 92 -30.67 -0.89 10.97
CA GLY A 92 -30.62 -1.29 12.39
C GLY A 92 -31.25 -2.60 12.89
N GLY A 93 -30.43 -3.37 13.61
CA GLY A 93 -30.86 -4.13 14.80
C GLY A 93 -31.44 -5.53 14.55
N GLY A 94 -30.70 -6.56 14.94
CA GLY A 94 -31.09 -7.95 14.71
C GLY A 94 -30.48 -8.98 15.67
N ASP A 95 -30.23 -8.62 16.94
CA ASP A 95 -29.96 -9.62 17.97
C ASP A 95 -31.19 -10.55 18.11
N GLY A 96 -31.04 -11.82 17.74
CA GLY A 96 -32.19 -12.72 17.59
C GLY A 96 -31.85 -14.20 17.53
N GLY A 97 -31.33 -14.74 18.64
CA GLY A 97 -31.19 -16.20 18.78
C GLY A 97 -32.55 -16.90 18.78
N GLY A 98 -32.70 -17.99 18.03
CA GLY A 98 -33.97 -18.69 17.89
C GLY A 98 -33.85 -20.12 17.34
N SER A 99 -33.66 -21.09 18.23
CA SER A 99 -33.83 -22.51 17.90
C SER A 99 -35.33 -22.84 17.78
N GLY A 100 -35.78 -23.35 16.64
CA GLY A 100 -37.17 -23.78 16.45
C GLY A 100 -37.38 -24.58 15.18
N GLY A 101 -37.62 -25.89 15.30
CA GLY A 101 -37.99 -26.75 14.17
C GLY A 101 -39.52 -26.77 13.95
N GLY A 102 -39.97 -27.03 12.71
CA GLY A 102 -41.40 -27.18 12.44
C GLY A 102 -41.83 -27.28 10.96
N GLY A 103 -41.76 -28.48 10.38
CA GLY A 103 -42.76 -29.07 9.47
C GLY A 103 -43.32 -28.34 8.23
N SER A 104 -42.86 -28.80 7.06
CA SER A 104 -43.69 -29.45 6.00
C SER A 104 -44.50 -28.65 4.95
N THR A 105 -44.44 -29.19 3.70
CA THR A 105 -45.25 -28.92 2.47
C THR A 105 -45.05 -27.56 1.77
N GLY A 106 -44.92 -27.41 0.44
CA GLY A 106 -44.83 -28.34 -0.72
C GLY A 106 -45.46 -27.72 -2.00
N GLY A 107 -45.03 -27.96 -3.25
CA GLY A 107 -43.89 -28.72 -3.81
C GLY A 107 -43.99 -28.90 -5.35
N GLY A 108 -42.87 -28.92 -6.09
CA GLY A 108 -42.78 -29.08 -7.57
C GLY A 108 -41.41 -28.65 -8.12
N ALA A 109 -40.53 -29.59 -8.54
CA ALA A 109 -40.30 -30.03 -9.93
C ALA A 109 -39.36 -29.10 -10.75
N SER A 110 -38.32 -29.55 -11.47
CA SER A 110 -37.84 -30.93 -11.78
C SER A 110 -36.43 -30.97 -12.41
N GLY A 111 -35.65 -32.02 -12.12
CA GLY A 111 -34.44 -32.46 -12.88
C GLY A 111 -33.08 -32.13 -12.24
N GLY A 112 -32.07 -33.02 -12.19
CA GLY A 112 -32.06 -34.47 -12.53
C GLY A 112 -30.63 -35.07 -12.58
N GLY A 113 -30.37 -36.16 -11.84
CA GLY A 113 -29.08 -36.89 -11.73
C GLY A 113 -28.06 -36.22 -10.79
N GLY A 114 -27.35 -36.88 -9.87
CA GLY A 114 -26.98 -38.30 -9.69
C GLY A 114 -25.44 -38.42 -9.75
N SER A 115 -24.70 -39.00 -8.80
CA SER A 115 -25.03 -39.90 -7.69
C SER A 115 -23.92 -39.91 -6.60
N SER A 116 -24.27 -40.33 -5.37
CA SER A 116 -23.53 -41.21 -4.41
C SER A 116 -21.98 -41.12 -4.24
N ALA A 117 -21.37 -41.24 -3.05
CA ALA A 117 -21.86 -41.41 -1.67
C ALA A 117 -20.71 -41.27 -0.62
N ALA A 118 -21.13 -41.20 0.65
CA ALA A 118 -20.42 -41.45 1.92
C ALA A 118 -19.64 -40.27 2.55
N GLY A 119 -19.69 -40.01 3.86
CA GLY A 119 -20.40 -40.68 4.96
C GLY A 119 -19.53 -40.67 6.23
N GLY A 120 -20.06 -40.19 7.37
CA GLY A 120 -19.28 -40.16 8.63
C GLY A 120 -19.73 -39.12 9.65
N ASP A 121 -20.81 -39.39 10.37
CA ASP A 121 -21.16 -38.66 11.59
C ASP A 121 -20.19 -39.00 12.74
N GLY A 122 -19.84 -38.00 13.56
CA GLY A 122 -19.01 -38.16 14.75
C GLY A 122 -19.35 -37.10 15.79
N GLY A 123 -20.27 -37.42 16.71
CA GLY A 123 -20.77 -36.47 17.70
C GLY A 123 -19.82 -36.25 18.89
N GLY A 124 -19.98 -35.11 19.58
CA GLY A 124 -19.25 -34.77 20.80
C GLY A 124 -19.96 -33.66 21.58
N SER A 125 -20.72 -34.03 22.61
CA SER A 125 -21.52 -33.10 23.40
C SER A 125 -20.72 -32.37 24.50
N ALA A 126 -20.99 -31.06 24.59
CA ALA A 126 -21.20 -30.28 25.81
C ALA A 126 -20.05 -29.96 26.81
N SER A 127 -20.23 -28.78 27.44
CA SER A 127 -19.71 -28.36 28.76
C SER A 127 -18.20 -28.06 28.88
N ALA A 128 -17.76 -27.09 29.69
CA ALA A 128 -18.47 -26.05 30.45
C ALA A 128 -17.51 -24.89 30.83
N SER A 129 -18.08 -23.84 31.43
CA SER A 129 -17.38 -22.69 32.03
C SER A 129 -16.26 -23.06 33.01
N GLY A 130 -15.21 -22.22 33.09
CA GLY A 130 -14.12 -22.40 34.04
C GLY A 130 -13.15 -21.21 34.11
N SER A 131 -13.47 -20.18 34.90
CA SER A 131 -12.50 -19.17 35.35
C SER A 131 -11.65 -19.73 36.49
N VAL A 132 -10.32 -19.70 36.38
CA VAL A 132 -9.43 -19.69 37.56
C VAL A 132 -8.23 -18.77 37.28
N GLU A 133 -7.94 -17.93 38.27
CA GLU A 133 -6.83 -16.99 38.34
C GLU A 133 -5.73 -17.57 39.26
N GLY A 134 -4.45 -17.44 38.90
CA GLY A 134 -3.36 -17.51 39.88
C GLY A 134 -2.15 -18.44 39.62
N GLN A 135 -0.97 -17.81 39.70
CA GLN A 135 0.23 -18.28 40.43
C GLN A 135 0.95 -19.56 39.98
N GLY A 136 1.90 -19.37 39.05
CA GLY A 136 3.33 -19.57 39.30
C GLY A 136 3.85 -20.85 39.99
N ALA A 137 4.46 -21.73 39.17
CA ALA A 137 5.68 -22.46 39.54
C ALA A 137 6.46 -22.87 38.29
N THR A 138 7.77 -22.60 38.25
CA THR A 138 8.69 -23.24 37.31
C THR A 138 9.13 -24.60 37.84
N PRO A 139 8.84 -25.67 37.10
CA PRO A 139 9.77 -26.79 37.01
C PRO A 139 10.21 -27.02 35.55
N THR A 140 11.50 -27.26 35.38
CA THR A 140 12.14 -27.63 34.10
C THR A 140 11.48 -28.87 33.48
N PRO A 141 10.98 -28.81 32.23
CA PRO A 141 10.67 -30.00 31.46
C PRO A 141 11.95 -30.56 30.84
N ASP A 142 12.28 -31.81 31.21
CA ASP A 142 13.27 -32.63 30.52
C ASP A 142 12.82 -32.85 29.06
N ILE A 143 13.66 -32.50 28.08
CA ILE A 143 13.30 -32.63 26.65
C ILE A 143 13.75 -34.02 26.17
N PRO A 144 12.81 -34.95 25.85
CA PRO A 144 13.20 -36.19 25.21
C PRO A 144 13.78 -35.89 23.83
N LEU A 145 15.03 -36.32 23.60
CA LEU A 145 15.68 -36.33 22.29
C LEU A 145 14.95 -37.30 21.35
N THR A 146 13.86 -36.83 20.76
CA THR A 146 13.14 -37.55 19.71
C THR A 146 14.04 -37.67 18.49
N ALA A 147 14.38 -38.91 18.13
CA ALA A 147 15.25 -39.19 17.00
C ALA A 147 14.68 -38.61 15.70
N SER A 148 15.52 -37.91 14.96
CA SER A 148 15.16 -37.30 13.68
C SER A 148 14.71 -38.40 12.69
N PRO A 149 13.46 -38.38 12.18
CA PRO A 149 13.05 -39.31 11.15
C PRO A 149 13.82 -38.98 9.86
N ALA A 150 14.57 -39.97 9.35
CA ALA A 150 15.23 -39.86 8.06
C ALA A 150 14.18 -39.76 6.96
N VAL A 151 13.89 -38.53 6.51
CA VAL A 151 12.98 -38.28 5.39
C VAL A 151 13.61 -38.86 4.13
N LEU A 152 12.97 -39.88 3.57
CA LEU A 152 13.31 -40.42 2.26
C LEU A 152 13.10 -39.31 1.22
N GLN A 153 14.18 -38.93 0.52
CA GLN A 153 14.08 -38.00 -0.60
C GLN A 153 13.37 -38.69 -1.77
N GLU A 154 12.07 -38.45 -1.90
CA GLU A 154 11.34 -38.82 -3.10
C GLU A 154 11.80 -37.93 -4.26
N THR A 155 12.51 -38.53 -5.21
CA THR A 155 13.03 -37.85 -6.39
C THR A 155 11.90 -37.54 -7.36
N VAL A 156 11.28 -36.37 -7.22
CA VAL A 156 10.27 -35.86 -8.16
C VAL A 156 10.93 -35.57 -9.52
N PRO A 157 10.46 -36.17 -10.63
CA PRO A 157 11.08 -35.96 -11.94
C PRO A 157 10.61 -34.65 -12.60
N GLY A 158 11.57 -33.80 -12.97
CA GLY A 158 11.45 -32.90 -14.13
C GLY A 158 10.38 -31.81 -14.07
N ALA A 159 10.48 -30.89 -13.11
CA ALA A 159 9.80 -29.60 -13.24
C ALA A 159 10.33 -28.84 -14.47
N ALA A 160 9.42 -28.36 -15.33
CA ALA A 160 9.74 -27.53 -16.48
C ALA A 160 10.46 -26.23 -16.03
N PRO A 161 11.34 -25.63 -16.86
CA PRO A 161 12.01 -24.39 -16.49
C PRO A 161 10.97 -23.30 -16.21
N ALA A 162 10.91 -22.88 -14.95
CA ALA A 162 10.06 -21.78 -14.53
C ALA A 162 10.42 -20.55 -15.37
N ALA A 163 9.43 -19.92 -15.99
CA ALA A 163 9.64 -18.69 -16.72
C ALA A 163 10.19 -17.65 -15.75
N THR A 164 11.39 -17.14 -16.02
CA THR A 164 12.00 -16.06 -15.23
C THR A 164 11.16 -14.80 -15.41
N THR A 165 10.16 -14.62 -14.55
CA THR A 165 9.45 -13.35 -14.41
C THR A 165 10.49 -12.32 -14.03
N THR A 166 10.73 -11.37 -14.94
CA THR A 166 11.65 -10.28 -14.72
C THR A 166 11.12 -9.46 -13.55
N GLN A 167 11.69 -9.65 -12.35
CA GLN A 167 11.40 -8.78 -11.21
C GLN A 167 11.64 -7.34 -11.65
N ALA A 168 10.55 -6.58 -11.77
CA ALA A 168 10.63 -5.13 -11.91
C ALA A 168 11.48 -4.65 -10.74
N SER A 169 12.64 -4.07 -11.05
CA SER A 169 13.62 -3.78 -10.03
C SER A 169 13.13 -2.58 -9.23
N ASP A 170 12.46 -2.85 -8.10
CA ASP A 170 12.06 -1.84 -7.13
C ASP A 170 13.30 -1.08 -6.68
N ALA A 171 13.50 0.08 -7.29
CA ALA A 171 14.55 1.00 -6.88
C ALA A 171 14.22 1.40 -5.44
N PRO A 172 15.11 1.13 -4.46
CA PRO A 172 14.78 1.34 -3.06
C PRO A 172 14.36 2.78 -2.84
N ALA A 173 13.27 3.02 -2.11
CA ALA A 173 12.63 4.33 -1.93
C ALA A 173 13.59 5.54 -1.79
N PRO A 174 14.70 5.50 -1.01
CA PRO A 174 15.66 6.61 -0.98
C PRO A 174 16.31 6.96 -2.33
N VAL A 175 16.54 5.98 -3.22
CA VAL A 175 17.08 6.22 -4.57
C VAL A 175 16.05 6.92 -5.45
N LEU A 176 14.77 6.55 -5.37
CA LEU A 176 13.69 7.26 -6.07
C LEU A 176 13.56 8.71 -5.56
N LEU A 177 13.63 8.92 -4.24
CA LEU A 177 13.60 10.25 -3.62
C LEU A 177 14.80 11.11 -4.08
N LEU A 178 16.01 10.55 -4.10
CA LEU A 178 17.21 11.24 -4.59
C LEU A 178 17.14 11.55 -6.09
N ALA A 179 16.62 10.64 -6.91
CA ALA A 179 16.42 10.87 -8.34
C ALA A 179 15.40 12.00 -8.59
N LEU A 180 14.31 12.03 -7.83
CA LEU A 180 13.27 13.07 -7.92
C LEU A 180 13.82 14.43 -7.47
N LEU A 181 14.57 14.48 -6.36
CA LEU A 181 15.26 15.68 -5.89
C LEU A 181 16.28 16.20 -6.91
N GLY A 182 17.09 15.31 -7.49
CA GLY A 182 18.05 15.64 -8.54
C GLY A 182 17.37 16.19 -9.80
N GLY A 183 16.24 15.58 -10.20
CA GLY A 183 15.41 16.06 -11.30
C GLY A 183 14.85 17.47 -11.06
N LEU A 184 14.35 17.76 -9.85
CA LEU A 184 13.89 19.09 -9.47
C LEU A 184 15.00 20.14 -9.50
N VAL A 185 16.20 19.82 -9.01
CA VAL A 185 17.36 20.72 -9.07
C VAL A 185 17.80 20.97 -10.52
N ALA A 186 17.83 19.93 -11.36
CA ALA A 186 18.15 20.05 -12.78
C ALA A 186 17.12 20.91 -13.54
N LEU A 187 15.82 20.73 -13.27
CA LEU A 187 14.75 21.56 -13.83
C LEU A 187 14.85 23.02 -13.37
N GLY A 188 15.16 23.27 -12.10
CA GLY A 188 15.39 24.62 -11.58
C GLY A 188 16.57 25.32 -12.26
N ALA A 189 17.69 24.60 -12.45
CA ALA A 189 18.86 25.10 -13.17
C ALA A 189 18.56 25.38 -14.64
N ALA A 190 17.83 24.49 -15.32
CA ALA A 190 17.41 24.68 -16.72
C ALA A 190 16.47 25.89 -16.87
N ALA A 191 15.46 26.03 -16.01
CA ALA A 191 14.55 27.17 -16.00
C ALA A 191 15.30 28.50 -15.77
N TRP A 192 16.26 28.53 -14.86
CA TRP A 192 17.12 29.70 -14.62
C TRP A 192 18.01 30.02 -15.83
N ALA A 193 18.59 29.01 -16.47
CA ALA A 193 19.40 29.18 -17.68
C ALA A 193 18.57 29.73 -18.86
N LEU A 194 17.34 29.23 -19.08
CA LEU A 194 16.42 29.77 -20.09
C LEU A 194 15.99 31.20 -19.76
N ALA A 195 15.67 31.51 -18.51
CA ALA A 195 15.33 32.88 -18.08
C ALA A 195 16.48 33.86 -18.34
N ARG A 196 17.73 33.40 -18.10
CA ARG A 196 18.95 34.16 -18.41
C ARG A 196 19.19 34.33 -19.91
N TRP A 197 19.00 33.28 -20.71
CA TRP A 197 19.07 33.35 -22.18
C TRP A 197 18.08 34.37 -22.74
N TRP A 198 16.84 34.36 -22.24
CA TRP A 198 15.77 35.25 -22.70
C TRP A 198 15.90 36.70 -22.19
N ALA A 199 17.02 37.04 -21.54
CA ALA A 199 17.31 38.34 -20.93
C ALA A 199 16.17 38.83 -20.02
N PHE A 200 15.57 37.91 -19.25
CA PHE A 200 14.52 38.24 -18.31
C PHE A 200 15.14 38.87 -17.06
N GLU A 201 15.52 40.15 -17.17
CA GLU A 201 16.06 40.95 -16.07
C GLU A 201 14.95 41.82 -15.46
N PRO A 202 14.23 41.34 -14.43
CA PRO A 202 13.27 42.17 -13.74
C PRO A 202 14.01 43.31 -13.02
N ARG A 203 13.37 44.48 -12.94
CA ARG A 203 14.01 45.75 -12.55
C ARG A 203 14.72 45.72 -11.19
N TRP A 204 14.24 44.89 -10.26
CA TRP A 204 14.85 44.69 -8.94
C TRP A 204 16.20 43.95 -9.00
N LEU A 205 16.42 43.10 -9.99
CA LEU A 205 17.64 42.28 -10.14
C LEU A 205 18.88 43.12 -10.49
N VAL A 206 18.67 44.30 -11.08
CA VAL A 206 19.75 45.29 -11.32
C VAL A 206 20.24 45.87 -9.98
N GLY A 207 19.31 46.22 -9.09
CA GLY A 207 19.65 46.73 -7.76
C GLY A 207 20.34 45.67 -6.88
N THR A 208 19.84 44.42 -6.89
CA THR A 208 20.48 43.35 -6.12
C THR A 208 21.87 43.00 -6.63
N ARG A 209 22.12 43.04 -7.95
CA ARG A 209 23.49 42.88 -8.49
C ARG A 209 24.45 43.93 -7.92
N HIS A 210 24.05 45.21 -7.89
CA HIS A 210 24.92 46.26 -7.37
C HIS A 210 25.21 46.07 -5.87
N ALA A 211 24.18 45.77 -5.07
CA ALA A 211 24.33 45.46 -3.65
C ALA A 211 25.23 44.23 -3.40
N CYS A 212 25.07 43.15 -4.18
CA CYS A 212 25.93 41.98 -4.08
C CYS A 212 27.38 42.27 -4.50
N THR A 213 27.61 43.12 -5.52
CA THR A 213 28.99 43.52 -5.89
C THR A 213 29.66 44.36 -4.81
N GLU A 214 28.93 45.26 -4.13
CA GLU A 214 29.50 46.04 -3.04
C GLU A 214 29.75 45.19 -1.78
N ALA A 215 28.80 44.31 -1.43
CA ALA A 215 28.96 43.37 -0.33
C ALA A 215 30.15 42.42 -0.57
N GLY A 216 30.29 41.89 -1.79
CA GLY A 216 31.43 41.07 -2.20
C GLY A 216 32.77 41.83 -2.15
N TYR A 217 32.79 43.09 -2.60
CA TYR A 217 33.96 43.95 -2.47
C TYR A 217 34.38 44.13 -1.01
N ARG A 218 33.45 44.53 -0.13
CA ARG A 218 33.72 44.70 1.32
C ARG A 218 34.17 43.40 1.99
N ALA A 219 33.55 42.27 1.68
CA ALA A 219 33.94 40.96 2.20
C ALA A 219 35.33 40.52 1.68
N SER A 220 35.68 40.83 0.44
CA SER A 220 37.01 40.51 -0.11
C SER A 220 38.13 41.32 0.56
N ALA A 221 37.85 42.58 0.93
CA ALA A 221 38.79 43.42 1.67
C ALA A 221 39.06 42.87 3.09
N THR A 222 38.02 42.51 3.84
CA THR A 222 38.19 41.93 5.18
C THR A 222 38.88 40.56 5.14
N TRP A 223 38.65 39.77 4.09
CA TRP A 223 39.38 38.51 3.90
C TRP A 223 40.87 38.73 3.55
N ALA A 224 41.18 39.76 2.77
CA ALA A 224 42.57 40.12 2.48
C ALA A 224 43.31 40.51 3.76
N GLU A 225 42.74 41.36 4.61
CA GLU A 225 43.29 41.74 5.92
C GLU A 225 43.50 40.52 6.84
N PHE A 226 42.53 39.60 6.91
CA PHE A 226 42.67 38.35 7.65
C PHE A 226 43.80 37.46 7.11
N SER A 227 43.93 37.36 5.79
CA SER A 227 44.99 36.57 5.14
C SER A 227 46.38 37.17 5.34
N ASP A 228 46.48 38.50 5.48
CA ASP A 228 47.72 39.21 5.78
C ASP A 228 48.11 39.04 7.25
N TRP A 229 47.14 39.13 8.17
CA TRP A 229 47.33 38.80 9.59
C TRP A 229 47.86 37.36 9.78
N LEU A 230 47.26 36.38 9.09
CA LEU A 230 47.73 34.99 9.07
C LEU A 230 49.18 34.83 8.56
N ARG A 231 49.61 35.66 7.60
CA ARG A 231 50.99 35.65 7.08
C ARG A 231 51.99 36.32 8.03
N LEU A 232 51.54 37.32 8.79
CA LEU A 232 52.37 38.05 9.75
C LEU A 232 52.56 37.31 11.08
N GLY A 233 51.84 36.20 11.31
CA GLY A 233 52.14 35.20 12.35
C GLY A 233 52.10 35.73 13.78
N ARG A 234 51.11 36.57 14.09
CA ARG A 234 50.85 37.13 15.43
C ARG A 234 49.77 36.38 16.19
#